data_AF-A0AAW4R2U6-F1
#
_entry.id   AF-A0AAW4R2U6-F1
#
_cell.length_a   1.000
_cell.length_b   1.000
_cell.length_c   1.000
_cell.angle_alpha   90.00
_cell.angle_beta   90.00
_cell.angle_gamma   90.00
#
_symmetry.space_group_name_H-M   'P 1'
#
loop_
_entity.id
_entity.type
_entity.pdbx_description
1 polymer ?
#
loop_
_entity_poly.entity_id
_entity_poly.type
_entity_poly.pdbx_seq_one_letter_code
_entity_poly.pdbx_strand_id
1 'polypeptide(L)'
;MSDIIGDLLGGLIMSIPSKKEKKVRQNFKLLREEAWFKEIEQRYGKLMIFNHSIRKFVEKENLETILKDVKETNKFRNELEILLKQEKI
;
A
#
# COMPACT_ATOMS: atom_id res chain seq x y z
N MET A 1 9.23 28.91 29.43
CA MET A 1 10.21 28.24 28.53
C MET A 1 10.26 26.73 28.80
N SER A 2 9.11 26.04 28.90
CA SER A 2 9.05 24.56 28.97
C SER A 2 8.47 23.91 27.71
N ASP A 3 8.07 24.71 26.71
CA ASP A 3 7.28 24.24 25.57
C ASP A 3 8.13 23.65 24.44
N ILE A 4 9.45 23.91 24.44
CA ILE A 4 10.35 23.45 23.37
C ILE A 4 10.54 21.92 23.41
N ILE A 5 10.53 21.30 24.61
CA ILE A 5 10.69 19.85 24.76
C ILE A 5 9.41 19.11 24.36
N GLY A 6 8.24 19.68 24.66
CA GLY A 6 6.94 19.12 24.27
C GLY A 6 6.73 19.10 22.76
N ASP A 7 7.06 20.21 22.08
CA ASP A 7 6.95 20.32 20.62
C ASP A 7 7.92 19.41 19.87
N LEU A 8 9.15 19.24 20.39
CA LEU A 8 10.14 18.33 19.80
C LEU A 8 9.69 16.87 19.87
N LEU A 9 9.11 16.44 21.00
CA LEU A 9 8.58 15.09 21.16
C LEU A 9 7.32 14.86 20.32
N GLY A 10 6.43 15.87 20.21
CA GLY A 10 5.26 15.84 19.33
C GLY A 10 5.64 15.67 17.86
N GLY A 11 6.67 16.40 17.40
CA GLY A 11 7.20 16.28 16.04
C GLY A 11 7.85 14.92 15.74
N LEU A 12 8.57 14.34 16.72
CA LEU A 12 9.18 13.02 16.56
C LEU A 12 8.15 11.89 16.48
N ILE A 13 7.05 11.95 17.23
CA ILE A 13 5.97 10.94 17.15
C ILE A 13 5.25 10.99 15.80
N MET A 14 5.03 12.19 15.24
CA MET A 14 4.44 12.32 13.89
C MET A 14 5.33 11.77 12.77
N SER A 15 6.65 11.70 12.99
CA SER A 15 7.59 11.15 12.00
C SER A 15 7.56 9.62 11.90
N ILE A 16 7.01 8.91 12.90
CA ILE A 16 6.99 7.45 12.93
C ILE A 16 5.73 6.95 12.20
N PRO A 17 5.89 6.21 11.09
CA PRO A 17 4.74 5.66 10.39
C PRO A 17 3.96 4.71 11.31
N SER A 18 2.64 4.84 11.31
CA SER A 18 1.76 3.92 12.04
C SER A 18 2.01 2.47 11.61
N LYS A 19 1.63 1.49 12.44
CA LYS A 19 1.75 0.06 12.08
C LYS A 19 1.05 -0.24 10.74
N LYS A 20 -0.11 0.40 10.51
CA LYS A 20 -0.87 0.29 9.25
C LYS A 20 -0.08 0.82 8.07
N GLU A 21 0.50 2.01 8.20
CA GLU A 21 1.30 2.63 7.15
C GLU A 21 2.56 1.80 6.84
N LYS A 22 3.22 1.25 7.87
CA LYS A 22 4.34 0.32 7.69
C LYS A 22 3.92 -0.90 6.86
N LYS A 23 2.78 -1.52 7.19
CA LYS A 23 2.26 -2.68 6.45
C LYS A 23 1.93 -2.34 5.00
N VAL A 24 1.24 -1.22 4.75
CA VAL A 24 0.94 -0.76 3.38
C VAL A 24 2.22 -0.54 2.58
N ARG A 25 3.23 0.11 3.16
CA ARG A 25 4.53 0.34 2.49
C ARG A 25 5.25 -0.97 2.19
N GLN A 26 5.25 -1.93 3.11
CA GLN A 26 5.84 -3.26 2.90
C GLN A 26 5.12 -4.00 1.77
N ASN A 27 3.79 -4.01 1.79
CA ASN A 27 3.00 -4.67 0.76
C ASN A 27 3.23 -4.04 -0.63
N PHE A 28 3.24 -2.71 -0.74
CA PHE A 28 3.58 -2.06 -2.02
C PHE A 28 5.02 -2.29 -2.46
N LYS A 29 5.97 -2.47 -1.52
CA LYS A 29 7.34 -2.83 -1.87
C LYS A 29 7.37 -4.20 -2.57
N LEU A 30 6.69 -5.19 -1.99
CA LEU A 30 6.56 -6.53 -2.58
C LEU A 30 5.88 -6.48 -3.95
N LEU A 31 4.76 -5.76 -4.08
CA LEU A 31 4.06 -5.63 -5.36
C LEU A 31 4.94 -5.04 -6.47
N ARG A 32 5.82 -4.09 -6.16
CA ARG A 32 6.72 -3.49 -7.16
C ARG A 32 7.80 -4.44 -7.68
N GLU A 33 8.03 -5.55 -7.01
CA GLU A 33 8.94 -6.60 -7.49
C GLU A 33 8.26 -7.42 -8.60
N GLU A 34 6.93 -7.50 -8.58
CA GLU A 34 6.11 -8.25 -9.52
C GLU A 34 5.96 -7.57 -10.90
N ALA A 35 6.17 -8.34 -11.98
CA ALA A 35 6.03 -7.84 -13.35
C ALA A 35 4.58 -7.42 -13.66
N TRP A 36 3.59 -8.23 -13.27
CA TRP A 36 2.17 -7.95 -13.52
C TRP A 36 1.67 -6.68 -12.83
N PHE A 37 2.28 -6.30 -11.70
CA PHE A 37 1.92 -5.07 -11.00
C PHE A 37 2.51 -3.83 -11.69
N LYS A 38 3.72 -3.95 -12.29
CA LYS A 38 4.28 -2.88 -13.13
C LYS A 38 3.40 -2.61 -14.35
N GLU A 39 2.81 -3.65 -14.95
CA GLU A 39 1.81 -3.51 -16.03
C GLU A 39 0.54 -2.80 -15.55
N ILE A 40 0.11 -3.03 -14.31
CA ILE A 40 -1.00 -2.27 -13.70
C ILE A 40 -0.60 -0.80 -13.53
N GLU A 41 0.58 -0.50 -12.97
CA GLU A 41 1.07 0.88 -12.82
C GLU A 41 1.19 1.62 -14.17
N GLN A 42 1.51 0.91 -15.25
CA GLN A 42 1.55 1.49 -16.60
C GLN A 42 0.15 1.83 -17.14
N ARG A 43 -0.85 0.98 -16.87
CA ARG A 43 -2.23 1.16 -17.35
C ARG A 43 -3.00 2.23 -16.55
N TYR A 44 -2.85 2.23 -15.24
CA TYR A 44 -3.64 3.08 -14.31
C TYR A 44 -2.83 4.26 -13.75
N GLY A 45 -1.54 4.35 -14.09
CA GLY A 45 -0.64 5.38 -13.58
C GLY A 45 -0.12 5.08 -12.17
N LYS A 46 1.14 5.45 -11.92
CA LYS A 46 1.82 5.21 -10.63
C LYS A 46 1.15 5.87 -9.42
N LEU A 47 0.35 6.92 -9.64
CA LEU A 47 -0.32 7.62 -8.55
C LEU A 47 -1.50 6.83 -7.96
N MET A 48 -1.94 5.74 -8.59
CA MET A 48 -3.00 4.87 -8.08
C MET A 48 -2.71 4.32 -6.66
N ILE A 49 -1.45 4.17 -6.27
CA ILE A 49 -1.04 3.72 -4.93
C ILE A 49 -1.42 4.70 -3.80
N PHE A 50 -1.76 5.95 -4.16
CA PHE A 50 -2.21 6.96 -3.23
C PHE A 50 -3.73 6.95 -3.05
N ASN A 51 -4.48 6.24 -3.89
CA ASN A 51 -5.92 6.10 -3.73
C ASN A 51 -6.25 5.39 -2.40
N HIS A 52 -7.21 5.96 -1.66
CA HIS A 52 -7.55 5.48 -0.31
C HIS A 52 -8.07 4.04 -0.30
N SER A 53 -8.94 3.68 -1.26
CA SER A 53 -9.52 2.35 -1.38
C SER A 53 -8.45 1.31 -1.70
N ILE A 54 -7.54 1.62 -2.63
CA ILE A 54 -6.41 0.75 -2.98
C ILE A 54 -5.52 0.52 -1.76
N ARG A 55 -5.16 1.58 -1.04
CA ARG A 55 -4.34 1.47 0.19
C ARG A 55 -5.01 0.61 1.26
N LYS A 56 -6.32 0.78 1.46
CA LYS A 56 -7.09 0.02 2.46
C LYS A 56 -7.25 -1.45 2.07
N PHE A 57 -7.37 -1.74 0.78
CA PHE A 57 -7.34 -3.12 0.26
C PHE A 57 -5.98 -3.76 0.55
N VAL A 58 -4.91 -3.13 0.09
CA VAL A 58 -3.53 -3.60 0.30
C VAL A 58 -3.17 -3.72 1.78
N GLU A 59 -3.66 -2.84 2.65
CA GLU A 59 -3.43 -2.90 4.11
C GLU A 59 -3.91 -4.23 4.73
N LYS A 60 -5.02 -4.80 4.24
CA LYS A 60 -5.64 -5.98 4.84
C LYS A 60 -4.88 -7.25 4.50
N GLU A 61 -4.25 -7.29 3.34
CA GLU A 61 -3.64 -8.50 2.81
C GLU A 61 -2.29 -8.85 3.43
N ASN A 62 -1.97 -10.15 3.39
CA ASN A 62 -0.65 -10.68 3.74
C ASN A 62 0.10 -11.10 2.46
N LEU A 63 0.75 -10.12 1.81
CA LEU A 63 1.39 -10.35 0.52
C LEU A 63 2.62 -11.26 0.59
N GLU A 64 3.27 -11.39 1.75
CA GLU A 64 4.36 -12.36 1.93
C GLU A 64 3.90 -13.81 1.74
N THR A 65 2.62 -14.08 1.99
CA THR A 65 2.00 -15.39 1.77
C THR A 65 1.33 -15.47 0.41
N ILE A 66 0.53 -14.45 0.05
CA ILE A 66 -0.25 -14.45 -1.20
C ILE A 66 0.66 -14.60 -2.41
N LEU A 67 1.78 -13.87 -2.47
CA LEU A 67 2.69 -13.87 -3.63
C LEU A 67 3.48 -15.18 -3.80
N LYS A 68 3.44 -16.09 -2.82
CA LYS A 68 4.07 -17.42 -2.92
C LYS A 68 3.14 -18.48 -3.52
N ASP A 69 1.86 -18.17 -3.65
CA ASP A 69 0.85 -19.06 -4.22
C ASP A 69 0.26 -18.44 -5.49
N VAL A 70 0.34 -19.18 -6.60
CA VAL A 70 -0.10 -18.70 -7.92
C VAL A 70 -1.61 -18.42 -7.95
N LYS A 71 -2.41 -19.26 -7.28
CA LYS A 71 -3.87 -19.13 -7.28
C LYS A 71 -4.29 -17.90 -6.46
N GLU A 72 -3.71 -17.74 -5.27
CA GLU A 72 -3.99 -16.58 -4.42
C GLU A 72 -3.46 -15.28 -5.06
N THR A 73 -2.29 -15.31 -5.70
CA THR A 73 -1.76 -14.16 -6.46
C THR A 73 -2.72 -13.73 -7.57
N ASN A 74 -3.21 -14.69 -8.36
CA ASN A 74 -4.16 -14.41 -9.44
C ASN A 74 -5.49 -13.85 -8.90
N LYS A 75 -5.98 -14.39 -7.78
CA LYS A 75 -7.18 -13.88 -7.11
C LYS A 75 -6.98 -12.44 -6.65
N PHE A 76 -5.89 -12.16 -5.95
CA PHE A 76 -5.54 -10.81 -5.49
C PHE A 76 -5.43 -9.83 -6.65
N ARG A 77 -4.74 -10.21 -7.74
CA ARG A 77 -4.62 -9.40 -8.95
C ARG A 77 -5.99 -9.03 -9.52
N ASN A 78 -6.89 -10.01 -9.64
CA ASN A 78 -8.23 -9.79 -10.18
C ASN A 78 -9.05 -8.84 -9.30
N GLU A 79 -9.00 -9.03 -7.98
CA GLU A 79 -9.69 -8.14 -7.02
C GLU A 79 -9.14 -6.71 -7.08
N LEU A 80 -7.83 -6.55 -7.19
CA LEU A 80 -7.19 -5.25 -7.38
C LEU A 80 -7.64 -4.57 -8.68
N GLU A 81 -7.67 -5.30 -9.80
CA GLU A 81 -8.11 -4.74 -11.08
C GLU A 81 -9.61 -4.35 -11.08
N ILE A 82 -10.46 -5.11 -10.39
CA ILE A 82 -11.87 -4.76 -10.20
C ILE A 82 -11.96 -3.44 -9.42
N LEU A 83 -11.19 -3.31 -8.34
CA LEU A 83 -11.20 -2.13 -7.50
C LEU A 83 -10.70 -0.88 -8.25
N LEU A 84 -9.62 -1.02 -9.04
CA LEU A 84 -9.09 0.07 -9.86
C LEU A 84 -10.13 0.60 -10.86
N LYS A 85 -10.89 -0.31 -11.51
CA LYS A 85 -11.99 0.07 -12.41
C LYS A 85 -13.12 0.80 -11.69
N GLN A 86 -13.44 0.41 -10.45
CA GLN A 86 -14.49 1.05 -9.64
C GLN A 86 -14.11 2.46 -9.21
N GLU A 87 -12.84 2.69 -8.89
CA GLU A 87 -12.30 3.99 -8.50
C GLU A 87 -12.15 4.96 -9.70
N LYS A 88 -12.48 4.51 -10.92
CA LYS A 88 -12.38 5.28 -12.17
C LYS A 88 -10.98 5.86 -12.41
N ILE A 89 -9.96 5.12 -11.99
CA ILE A 89 -8.56 5.41 -12.27
C ILE A 89 -8.23 5.00 -13.70
#